data_AF-A0A5B8FXZ1-F1
#
_entry.id   AF-A0A5B8FXZ1-F1
#
_cell.length_a   1.000
_cell.length_b   1.000
_cell.length_c   1.000
_cell.angle_alpha   90.00
_cell.angle_beta   90.00
_cell.angle_gamma   90.00
#
_symmetry.space_group_name_H-M   'P 1'
#
loop_
_entity.id
_entity.type
_entity.pdbx_description
1 polymer ?
#
loop_
_entity_poly.entity_id
_entity_poly.type
_entity_poly.pdbx_seq_one_letter_code
_entity_poly.pdbx_strand_id
1 'polypeptide(L)' 'MLRAARAGLGAYARDIHLARILPGTDPARDPKATLRRLREMEAACDAARRARETGYSPSSHVSVLVALLAELRRVQGRTA' A
#
# COMPACT_ATOMS: atom_id res chain seq x y z
N MET A 1 10.32 -9.21 1.96
CA MET A 1 9.74 -7.85 1.76
C MET A 1 8.99 -7.33 2.98
N LEU A 2 8.27 -8.17 3.75
CA LEU A 2 7.54 -7.73 4.94
C LEU A 2 8.39 -7.01 6.01
N ARG A 3 9.64 -7.43 6.23
CA ARG A 3 10.55 -6.73 7.17
C ARG A 3 10.90 -5.30 6.70
N ALA A 4 11.15 -5.11 5.40
CA ALA A 4 11.37 -3.79 4.81
C ALA A 4 10.11 -2.91 4.89
N ALA A 5 8.94 -3.49 4.62
CA ALA A 5 7.66 -2.78 4.75
C ALA A 5 7.40 -2.34 6.20
N ARG A 6 7.73 -3.16 7.19
CA ARG A 6 7.60 -2.79 8.61
C ARG A 6 8.52 -1.65 9.01
N ALA A 7 9.77 -1.64 8.54
CA ALA A 7 10.70 -0.53 8.77
C ALA A 7 10.20 0.77 8.13
N GLY A 8 9.58 0.68 6.94
CA GLY A 8 9.01 1.83 6.22
C GLY A 8 7.75 2.44 6.85
N LEU A 9 7.10 1.78 7.82
CA LEU A 9 5.89 2.30 8.47
C LEU A 9 6.12 3.63 9.20
N GLY A 10 7.32 3.83 9.78
CA GLY A 10 7.67 5.10 10.44
C GLY A 10 7.84 6.28 9.46
N ALA A 11 8.18 6.00 8.21
CA ALA A 11 8.38 7.00 7.15
C ALA A 11 7.13 7.18 6.25
N TYR A 12 6.02 6.55 6.61
CA TYR A 12 4.79 6.59 5.82
C TYR A 12 4.03 7.90 6.01
N ALA A 13 4.29 8.88 5.14
CA ALA A 13 3.45 10.04 4.92
C ALA A 13 2.22 9.68 4.08
N ARG A 14 1.04 9.66 4.72
CA ARG A 14 -0.22 9.26 4.09
C ARG A 14 -0.50 10.05 2.82
N ASP A 15 -0.51 11.38 2.90
CA ASP A 15 -0.90 12.25 1.78
C ASP A 15 0.01 12.08 0.56
N ILE A 16 1.33 12.02 0.78
CA ILE A 16 2.32 11.93 -0.29
C ILE A 16 2.32 10.53 -0.92
N HIS A 17 2.39 9.48 -0.08
CA HIS A 17 2.51 8.11 -0.59
C HIS A 17 1.19 7.62 -1.19
N LEU A 18 0.03 7.91 -0.59
CA LEU A 18 -1.26 7.55 -1.19
C LEU A 18 -1.50 8.33 -2.47
N ALA A 19 -1.21 9.63 -2.55
CA ALA A 19 -1.40 10.36 -3.80
C ALA A 19 -0.55 9.78 -4.94
N ARG A 20 0.66 9.29 -4.63
CA ARG A 20 1.54 8.64 -5.61
C ARG A 20 1.08 7.24 -6.02
N ILE A 21 0.53 6.47 -5.08
CA ILE A 21 0.12 5.07 -5.27
C ILE A 21 -1.30 5.00 -5.87
N LEU A 22 -2.21 5.84 -5.38
CA LEU A 22 -3.64 5.92 -5.70
C LEU A 22 -4.05 7.37 -6.01
N PRO A 23 -3.65 7.91 -7.17
CA PRO A 23 -4.10 9.24 -7.58
C PRO A 23 -5.64 9.27 -7.69
N GLY A 24 -6.26 10.35 -7.20
CA GLY A 24 -7.71 10.57 -7.27
C GLY A 24 -8.56 9.79 -6.27
N THR A 25 -7.96 8.99 -5.39
CA THR A 25 -8.68 8.36 -4.27
C THR A 25 -8.60 9.28 -3.05
N ASP A 26 -9.73 9.61 -2.44
CA ASP A 26 -9.77 10.30 -1.14
C ASP A 26 -9.83 9.25 -0.01
N PRO A 27 -8.71 9.01 0.69
CA PRO A 27 -8.65 7.99 1.71
C PRO A 27 -9.32 8.42 3.02
N ALA A 28 -9.67 9.70 3.20
CA ALA A 28 -10.47 10.15 4.34
C ALA A 28 -11.95 9.83 4.14
N ARG A 29 -12.44 9.96 2.90
CA ARG A 29 -13.85 9.76 2.55
C ARG A 29 -14.25 8.29 2.43
N ASP A 30 -13.39 7.43 1.88
CA ASP A 30 -13.68 5.99 1.77
C ASP A 30 -12.46 5.11 2.13
N PRO A 31 -12.29 4.78 3.42
CA PRO A 31 -11.22 3.90 3.88
C PRO A 31 -11.33 2.47 3.32
N LYS A 32 -12.55 1.97 3.06
CA LYS A 32 -12.76 0.60 2.56
C LYS A 32 -12.38 0.49 1.09
N ALA A 33 -12.77 1.45 0.25
CA ALA A 33 -12.36 1.49 -1.15
C ALA A 33 -10.84 1.64 -1.28
N THR A 34 -10.22 2.49 -0.44
CA THR A 34 -8.77 2.65 -0.39
C THR A 34 -8.07 1.32 -0.09
N LEU A 35 -8.52 0.59 0.94
CA LEU A 35 -7.97 -0.73 1.28
C LEU A 35 -8.16 -1.76 0.17
N ARG A 36 -9.33 -1.78 -0.48
CA ARG A 36 -9.61 -2.68 -1.60
C ARG A 36 -8.62 -2.42 -2.74
N ARG A 37 -8.41 -1.16 -3.10
CA ARG A 37 -7.52 -0.77 -4.20
C ARG A 37 -6.04 -1.06 -3.89
N LEU A 38 -5.60 -0.84 -2.65
CA LEU A 38 -4.26 -1.23 -2.20
C LEU A 38 -4.05 -2.75 -2.28
N ARG A 39 -5.07 -3.55 -1.95
CA ARG A 39 -5.06 -5.02 -2.10
C ARG A 39 -4.92 -5.45 -3.56
N GLU A 40 -5.65 -4.82 -4.47
CA GLU A 40 -5.55 -5.10 -5.91
C GLU A 40 -4.13 -4.81 -6.45
N MET A 41 -3.53 -3.70 -6.02
CA MET A 41 -2.16 -3.36 -6.40
C MET A 41 -1.11 -4.31 -5.82
N GLU A 42 -1.29 -4.76 -4.58
CA GLU A 42 -0.42 -5.75 -3.96
C GLU A 42 -0.46 -7.07 -4.73
N ALA A 43 -1.67 -7.54 -5.09
CA ALA A 43 -1.85 -8.74 -5.89
C ALA A 43 -1.20 -8.61 -7.28
N ALA A 44 -1.33 -7.45 -7.93
CA ALA A 44 -0.66 -7.17 -9.20
C ALA A 44 0.88 -7.19 -9.07
N CYS A 45 1.42 -6.58 -8.00
CA CYS A 45 2.86 -6.60 -7.75
C CYS A 45 3.39 -8.01 -7.46
N ASP A 46 2.61 -8.85 -6.77
CA ASP A 46 3.00 -10.23 -6.50
C ASP A 46 2.89 -11.13 -7.73
N ALA A 47 1.90 -10.89 -8.60
CA ALA A 47 1.81 -11.53 -9.91
C ALA A 47 3.02 -11.20 -10.78
N ALA A 48 3.37 -9.91 -10.91
CA ALA A 48 4.55 -9.47 -11.67
C ALA A 48 5.86 -10.04 -11.11
N ARG A 49 5.99 -10.12 -9.78
CA ARG A 49 7.12 -10.78 -9.10
C ARG A 49 7.23 -12.26 -9.46
N ARG A 50 6.11 -12.99 -9.46
CA ARG A 50 6.05 -14.42 -9.81
C ARG A 50 6.36 -14.65 -11.29
N ALA A 51 5.85 -13.78 -12.16
CA ALA A 51 6.09 -13.82 -13.60
C ALA A 51 7.51 -13.36 -13.99
N ARG A 52 8.31 -12.84 -13.04
CA ARG A 52 9.64 -12.25 -13.28
C ARG A 52 9.61 -11.19 -14.38
N GLU A 53 8.55 -10.38 -14.39
CA GLU A 53 8.40 -9.31 -15.37
C GLU A 53 9.57 -8.32 -15.27
N THR A 54 10.07 -7.88 -16.43
CA THR A 54 11.17 -6.92 -16.53
C THR A 54 10.83 -5.54 -15.94
N GLY A 55 9.54 -5.22 -15.82
CA GLY A 55 9.04 -4.00 -15.19
C GLY A 55 8.81 -4.11 -13.66
N TYR A 56 9.05 -5.28 -13.06
CA TYR A 56 8.81 -5.47 -11.64
C TYR A 56 9.81 -4.67 -10.79
N SER A 57 9.29 -3.72 -10.00
CA SER A 57 10.07 -2.98 -9.01
C SER A 57 9.77 -3.47 -7.60
N PRO A 58 10.75 -4.12 -6.92
CA PRO A 58 10.58 -4.54 -5.52
C PRO A 58 10.37 -3.34 -4.59
N SER A 59 10.92 -2.17 -4.93
CA SER A 59 10.75 -0.92 -4.19
C SER A 59 9.29 -0.45 -4.24
N SER A 60 8.66 -0.48 -5.41
CA SER A 60 7.24 -0.15 -5.58
C SER A 60 6.34 -1.12 -4.82
N HIS A 61 6.63 -2.43 -4.88
CA HIS A 61 5.89 -3.45 -4.13
C HIS A 61 5.99 -3.18 -2.62
N VAL A 62 7.19 -2.90 -2.10
CA VAL A 62 7.36 -2.53 -0.69
C VAL A 62 6.56 -1.28 -0.34
N SER A 63 6.53 -0.23 -1.17
CA SER A 63 5.70 0.95 -0.93
C SER A 63 4.20 0.62 -0.81
N VAL A 64 3.67 -0.26 -1.67
CA VAL A 64 2.27 -0.72 -1.60
C VAL A 64 2.01 -1.49 -0.31
N LEU A 65 2.92 -2.39 0.09
CA LEU A 65 2.81 -3.13 1.35
C LEU A 65 2.85 -2.21 2.58
N VAL A 66 3.72 -1.19 2.59
CA VAL A 66 3.77 -0.19 3.66
C VAL A 66 2.42 0.54 3.75
N ALA A 67 1.90 1.01 2.61
CA ALA A 67 0.62 1.72 2.55
C ALA A 67 -0.55 0.86 3.03
N LEU A 68 -0.63 -0.38 2.56
CA LEU A 68 -1.66 -1.33 2.96
C LEU A 68 -1.64 -1.60 4.47
N LEU A 69 -0.46 -1.87 5.04
CA LEU A 69 -0.31 -2.10 6.48
C LEU A 69 -0.64 -0.86 7.32
N ALA A 70 -0.24 0.33 6.86
CA ALA A 70 -0.52 1.58 7.54
C ALA A 70 -2.02 1.89 7.54
N GLU A 71 -2.71 1.75 6.41
CA GLU A 71 -4.14 1.99 6.32
C GLU A 71 -4.96 0.91 7.06
N LEU A 72 -4.52 -0.35 7.05
CA LEU A 72 -5.16 -1.41 7.87
C LEU A 72 -5.12 -1.07 9.36
N ARG A 73 -3.96 -0.64 9.87
CA ARG A 73 -3.82 -0.20 11.27
C ARG A 73 -4.71 1.01 11.58
N ARG A 74 -4.84 1.96 10.65
CA ARG A 74 -5.72 3.13 10.82
C ARG A 74 -7.20 2.75 10.87
N VAL A 75 -7.64 1.81 10.05
CA VAL A 75 -9.04 1.33 10.06
C VAL A 75 -9.33 0.53 11.33
N GLN A 76 -8.39 -0.31 11.79
CA GLN A 76 -8.52 -1.08 13.03
C GLN A 76 -8.37 -0.23 14.30
N GLY A 77 -7.58 0.84 14.26
CA GLY A 77 -7.41 1.77 15.39
C GLY A 77 -8.57 2.76 15.55
N ARG A 78 -9.47 2.85 14.57
CA ARG A 78 -10.64 3.75 14.59
C ARG A 78 -11.90 3.07 15.16
N THR A 79 -11.80 1.81 15.58
CA THR A 79 -12.90 1.03 16.19
C THR A 79 -12.82 0.98 17.72
N ALA A 80 -12.13 1.92 18.37
CA ALA A 80 -12.10 2.09 19.82
C ALA A 80 -12.58 3.50 20.20
#